data_AF-A0A7X7N1Y3-F1
#
_entry.id   AF-A0A7X7N1Y3-F1
#
_cell.length_a   1.000
_cell.length_b   1.000
_cell.length_c   1.000
_cell.angle_alpha   90.00
_cell.angle_beta   90.00
_cell.angle_gamma   90.00
#
_symmetry.space_group_name_H-M   'P 1'
#
loop_
_entity.id
_entity.type
_entity.pdbx_description
1 polymer ?
#
loop_
_entity_poly.entity_id
_entity_poly.type
_entity_poly.pdbx_seq_one_letter_code
_entity_poly.pdbx_strand_id
1 'polypeptide(L)' 'MKLSKSRYTRGVQCPRMLWLGEHHPELFDDSVMNQAVLSTGNEVGDLAMGYFG' A
#
# COMPACT_ATOMS: atom_id res chain seq x y z
N MET A 1 7.20 -5.05 -13.98
CA MET A 1 6.53 -4.81 -12.68
C MET A 1 7.24 -5.55 -11.53
N LYS A 2 7.92 -4.86 -10.60
CA LYS A 2 8.37 -5.49 -9.33
C LYS A 2 7.19 -5.49 -8.35
N LEU A 3 6.84 -6.65 -7.80
CA LEU A 3 5.77 -6.79 -6.80
C LEU A 3 6.32 -6.52 -5.40
N SER A 4 6.01 -5.35 -4.85
CA SER A 4 6.20 -5.05 -3.43
C SER A 4 4.99 -5.49 -2.62
N LYS A 5 5.15 -5.60 -1.28
CA LYS A 5 4.03 -5.86 -0.36
C LYS A 5 2.86 -4.90 -0.61
N SER A 6 3.13 -3.60 -0.73
CA SER A 6 2.11 -2.57 -0.98
C SER A 6 1.43 -2.72 -2.34
N ARG A 7 2.13 -3.20 -3.37
CA ARG A 7 1.52 -3.45 -4.69
C ARG A 7 0.65 -4.69 -4.68
N TYR A 8 1.10 -5.75 -4.01
CA TYR A 8 0.30 -6.95 -3.82
C TYR A 8 -1.00 -6.62 -3.06
N THR A 9 -0.92 -5.90 -1.94
CA THR A 9 -2.11 -5.54 -1.17
C THR A 9 -3.06 -4.63 -1.96
N ARG A 10 -2.53 -3.67 -2.75
CA ARG A 10 -3.35 -2.88 -3.69
C ARG A 10 -4.09 -3.75 -4.70
N GLY A 11 -3.43 -4.73 -5.30
CA GLY A 11 -4.06 -5.67 -6.25
C GLY A 11 -5.14 -6.52 -5.60
N VAL A 12 -4.92 -6.99 -4.37
CA VAL A 12 -5.91 -7.75 -3.58
C VAL A 12 -7.11 -6.89 -3.22
N GLN A 13 -6.91 -5.62 -2.84
CA GLN A 13 -7.99 -4.69 -2.49
C GLN A 13 -8.79 -4.27 -3.72
N CYS A 14 -8.10 -3.92 -4.81
CA CYS A 14 -8.71 -3.45 -6.05
C CYS A 14 -7.72 -3.62 -7.23
N PRO A 15 -7.96 -4.59 -8.14
CA PRO A 15 -7.09 -4.79 -9.30
C PRO A 15 -6.93 -3.54 -10.18
N ARG A 16 -7.99 -2.73 -10.32
CA ARG A 16 -7.95 -1.46 -11.07
C ARG A 16 -7.00 -0.45 -10.42
N MET A 17 -6.93 -0.41 -9.09
CA MET A 17 -6.02 0.47 -8.36
C MET A 17 -4.56 0.12 -8.65
N LEU A 18 -4.23 -1.18 -8.67
CA LEU A 18 -2.90 -1.65 -9.04
C LEU A 18 -2.56 -1.29 -10.50
N TRP A 19 -3.50 -1.50 -11.42
CA TRP A 19 -3.30 -1.23 -12.84
C TRP A 19 -3.09 0.26 -13.12
N LEU A 20 -3.92 1.14 -12.54
CA LEU A 20 -3.75 2.60 -12.67
C LEU A 20 -2.40 3.05 -12.11
N GLY A 21 -1.99 2.57 -10.94
CA GLY A 21 -0.69 2.93 -10.36
C GLY A 21 0.54 2.44 -11.13
N GLU A 22 0.41 1.49 -12.07
CA GLU A 22 1.50 1.05 -12.96
C GLU A 22 1.44 1.74 -14.33
N HIS A 23 0.24 1.86 -14.91
CA HIS A 23 0.08 2.26 -16.32
C HIS A 23 -0.42 3.69 -16.52
N HIS A 24 -1.18 4.23 -15.55
CA HIS A 24 -1.81 5.54 -15.62
C HIS A 24 -1.75 6.27 -14.26
N PRO A 25 -0.55 6.57 -13.73
CA PRO A 25 -0.39 7.20 -12.42
C PRO A 25 -1.05 8.59 -12.35
N GLU A 26 -1.22 9.27 -13.49
CA GLU A 26 -1.93 10.55 -13.61
C GLU A 26 -3.43 10.45 -13.28
N LEU A 27 -4.00 9.25 -13.35
CA LEU A 27 -5.40 8.97 -13.02
C LEU A 27 -5.58 8.37 -11.62
N PHE A 28 -4.48 8.13 -10.90
CA PHE A 28 -4.52 7.58 -9.55
C PHE A 28 -4.79 8.70 -8.54
N ASP A 29 -5.89 8.58 -7.81
CA ASP A 29 -6.25 9.49 -6.73
C ASP A 29 -5.65 8.99 -5.40
N ASP A 30 -4.64 9.68 -4.90
CA ASP A 30 -4.00 9.40 -3.62
C ASP A 30 -4.62 10.17 -2.45
N SER A 31 -5.52 11.14 -2.71
CA SER A 31 -6.16 11.95 -1.68
C SER A 31 -7.08 11.14 -0.76
N VAL A 32 -7.59 10.02 -1.28
CA VAL A 32 -8.42 9.06 -0.53
C VAL A 32 -7.61 8.17 0.41
N MET A 33 -6.27 8.22 0.36
CA MET A 33 -5.40 7.46 1.26
C MET A 33 -5.20 8.19 2.59
N ASN A 34 -5.76 7.61 3.66
CA ASN A 34 -5.57 8.14 5.00
C ASN A 34 -4.14 7.88 5.49
N GLN A 35 -3.29 8.90 5.44
CA GLN A 35 -1.89 8.81 5.86
C GLN A 35 -1.72 8.41 7.34
N ALA A 36 -2.62 8.84 8.22
CA ALA A 36 -2.55 8.48 9.64
C ALA A 36 -2.77 6.96 9.84
N VAL A 37 -3.70 6.36 9.09
CA VAL A 37 -3.93 4.91 9.14
C VAL A 37 -2.70 4.15 8.61
N LEU A 38 -2.07 4.66 7.55
CA LEU A 38 -0.87 4.04 6.97
C LEU A 38 0.33 4.14 7.91
N SER A 39 0.55 5.29 8.56
CA SER A 39 1.65 5.48 9.50
C SER A 39 1.50 4.58 10.73
N THR A 40 0.31 4.54 11.33
CA THR A 40 0.03 3.63 12.46
C THR A 40 0.23 2.17 12.07
N GLY A 41 -0.19 1.77 10.86
CA GLY A 41 0.04 0.41 10.36
C GLY A 41 1.53 0.05 10.23
N ASN A 42 2.38 1.00 9.82
CA ASN A 42 3.83 0.81 9.75
C ASN A 42 4.44 0.68 11.16
N GLU A 43 4.08 1.55 12.09
CA GLU A 43 4.57 1.50 13.48
C GLU A 43 4.24 0.16 14.15
N VAL A 44 3.00 -0.32 14.00
CA VAL A 44 2.59 -1.64 14.50
C VAL A 44 3.41 -2.76 13.84
N GLY A 45 3.67 -2.65 12.53
CA GLY A 45 4.51 -3.60 11.80
C GLY A 45 5.94 -3.66 12.32
N ASP A 46 6.55 -2.49 12.57
CA ASP A 46 7.91 -2.37 13.08
C ASP A 46 8.03 -2.94 14.50
N LEU A 47 7.04 -2.65 15.36
CA LEU A 47 6.96 -3.24 16.70
C LEU A 47 6.85 -4.76 16.63
N ALA A 48 5.96 -5.29 15.78
CA ALA A 48 5.77 -6.73 15.63
C ALA A 48 7.06 -7.43 15.15
N MET A 49 7.78 -6.83 14.21
CA MET A 49 9.10 -7.32 13.78
C MET A 49 10.14 -7.27 14.90
N GLY A 50 10.09 -6.26 15.77
CA GLY A 50 10.97 -6.19 16.95
C GLY A 50 10.70 -7.30 17.97
N TYR A 51 9.45 -7.77 18.10
CA TYR A 51 9.08 -8.82 19.06
C TYR A 51 9.14 -10.24 18.48
N PHE A 52 8.84 -10.41 17.19
CA PHE A 52 8.60 -11.73 16.57
C PHE A 52 9.39 -11.97 15.27
N GLY A 53 10.15 -10.98 14.81
CA GLY A 53 10.87 -11.01 13.53
C GLY A 53 12.27 -11.58 13.60
#